data_AF-A0A519I234-F1
#
_entry.id   AF-A0A519I234-F1
#
_cell.length_a   1.000
_cell.length_b   1.000
_cell.length_c   1.000
_cell.angle_alpha   90.00
_cell.angle_beta   90.00
_cell.angle_gamma   90.00
#
_symmetry.space_group_name_H-M   'P 1'
#
loop_
_entity.id
_entity.type
_entity.pdbx_description
1 polymer ?
#
loop_
_entity_poly.entity_id
_entity_poly.type
_entity_poly.pdbx_seq_one_letter_code
_entity_poly.pdbx_strand_id
1 'polypeptide(L)'
;MSRIKVLPQYLMPKGAMTRLAGRIASKPRGGMTTSTIRRFVARYGVNMDEAAEPNLTAYTTFNDFFTRALKPGARPIAEAPLISPVDGAISQVGRIDGHQVFQAKGQTFTTTALVGGDAKLAAQFQDGLFANLYLSPKDYHRIHMPADGRLVRMVHVPGALFSVNPTTARGVPGLFARNERVVCVFENDTLGRFVLVLVGATIVGSMTTVWHGPVNRKG
;
A
#
# COMPACT_ATOMS: atom_id res chain seq x y z
N MET A 1 5.04 -17.84 20.45
CA MET A 1 3.74 -18.32 19.90
C MET A 1 3.30 -17.69 18.55
N SER A 2 4.11 -16.92 17.79
CA SER A 2 3.62 -16.22 16.57
C SER A 2 4.00 -16.81 15.21
N ARG A 3 5.02 -17.68 15.10
CA ARG A 3 5.55 -18.13 13.79
C ARG A 3 4.65 -19.13 13.04
N ILE A 4 3.90 -19.98 13.75
CA ILE A 4 3.01 -20.97 13.10
C ILE A 4 1.91 -20.28 12.28
N LYS A 5 1.37 -19.16 12.79
CA LYS A 5 0.30 -18.40 12.12
C LYS A 5 0.74 -17.76 10.79
N VAL A 6 2.05 -17.60 10.57
CA VAL A 6 2.59 -17.08 9.31
C VAL A 6 3.14 -18.19 8.41
N LEU A 7 3.23 -19.45 8.85
CA LEU A 7 3.76 -20.55 8.04
C LEU A 7 3.06 -20.71 6.67
N PRO A 8 1.72 -20.59 6.55
CA PRO A 8 1.06 -20.63 5.25
C PRO A 8 1.58 -19.55 4.29
N GLN A 9 1.92 -18.37 4.82
CA GLN A 9 2.48 -17.27 4.03
C GLN A 9 3.83 -17.63 3.40
N TYR A 10 4.60 -18.56 3.98
CA TYR A 10 5.86 -18.99 3.39
C TYR A 10 5.66 -20.05 2.29
N LEU A 11 4.68 -20.95 2.47
CA LEU A 11 4.42 -22.07 1.55
C LEU A 11 3.60 -21.68 0.31
N MET A 12 2.73 -20.67 0.40
CA MET A 12 1.87 -20.28 -0.72
C MET A 12 2.67 -19.72 -1.92
N PRO A 13 2.31 -20.07 -3.18
CA PRO A 13 2.90 -19.51 -4.40
C PRO A 13 2.33 -18.09 -4.67
N LYS A 14 2.61 -17.16 -3.75
CA LYS A 14 2.03 -15.81 -3.67
C LYS A 14 2.10 -15.03 -4.99
N GLY A 15 3.21 -15.13 -5.72
CA GLY A 15 3.38 -14.45 -7.01
C GLY A 15 2.47 -15.00 -8.11
N ALA A 16 2.26 -16.31 -8.17
CA ALA A 16 1.32 -16.93 -9.11
C ALA A 16 -0.13 -16.56 -8.76
N MET A 17 -0.48 -16.65 -7.48
CA MET A 17 -1.82 -16.28 -6.98
C MET A 17 -2.15 -14.82 -7.26
N THR A 18 -1.20 -13.90 -7.02
CA THR A 18 -1.42 -12.47 -7.22
C THR A 18 -1.57 -12.13 -8.70
N ARG A 19 -0.78 -12.75 -9.59
CA ARG A 19 -0.94 -12.60 -11.04
C ARG A 19 -2.29 -13.14 -11.53
N LEU A 20 -2.70 -14.31 -11.03
CA LEU A 20 -3.99 -14.89 -11.38
C LEU A 20 -5.15 -14.02 -10.91
N ALA A 21 -5.11 -13.57 -9.66
CA ALA A 21 -6.12 -12.70 -9.09
C ALA A 21 -6.22 -11.37 -9.86
N GLY A 22 -5.09 -10.74 -10.19
CA GLY A 22 -5.07 -9.52 -11.01
C GLY A 22 -5.68 -9.73 -12.39
N ARG A 23 -5.35 -10.83 -13.09
CA ARG A 23 -5.95 -11.17 -14.38
C ARG A 23 -7.45 -11.43 -14.28
N ILE A 24 -7.91 -12.06 -13.19
CA ILE A 24 -9.33 -12.33 -12.96
C ILE A 24 -10.07 -11.01 -12.66
N ALA A 25 -9.49 -10.18 -11.79
CA ALA A 25 -10.08 -8.94 -11.32
C ALA A 25 -10.14 -7.85 -12.40
N SER A 26 -9.28 -7.93 -13.43
CA SER A 26 -9.24 -6.98 -14.56
C SER A 26 -10.11 -7.40 -15.76
N LYS A 27 -10.77 -8.57 -15.71
CA LYS A 27 -11.58 -9.06 -16.84
C LYS A 27 -13.06 -8.70 -16.63
N PRO A 28 -13.71 -8.02 -17.59
CA PRO A 28 -15.15 -7.79 -17.53
C PRO A 28 -15.90 -9.11 -17.65
N ARG A 29 -16.71 -9.43 -16.65
CA ARG A 29 -17.51 -10.67 -16.61
C ARG A 29 -18.98 -10.42 -16.27
N GLY A 30 -19.47 -9.20 -16.50
CA GLY A 30 -20.85 -8.80 -16.25
C GLY A 30 -21.34 -9.21 -14.86
N GLY A 31 -22.45 -9.94 -14.80
CA GLY A 31 -23.10 -10.36 -13.54
C GLY A 31 -22.20 -11.09 -12.55
N MET A 32 -21.17 -11.82 -13.00
CA MET A 32 -20.21 -12.46 -12.07
C MET A 32 -19.35 -11.42 -11.33
N THR A 33 -18.95 -10.36 -12.03
CA THR A 33 -18.19 -9.23 -11.46
C THR A 33 -19.05 -8.53 -10.42
N THR A 34 -20.28 -8.18 -10.79
CA THR A 34 -21.25 -7.54 -9.89
C THR A 34 -21.55 -8.40 -8.66
N SER A 35 -21.75 -9.71 -8.82
CA SER A 35 -21.94 -10.62 -7.68
C SER A 35 -20.72 -10.66 -6.77
N THR A 36 -19.51 -10.65 -7.33
CA THR A 36 -18.27 -10.64 -6.55
C THR A 36 -18.12 -9.34 -5.76
N ILE A 37 -18.35 -8.20 -6.41
CA ILE A 37 -18.35 -6.87 -5.76
C ILE A 37 -19.38 -6.84 -4.62
N ARG A 38 -20.62 -7.27 -4.87
CA ARG A 38 -21.68 -7.30 -3.85
C ARG A 38 -21.29 -8.13 -2.63
N ARG A 39 -20.74 -9.32 -2.84
CA ARG A 39 -20.23 -10.17 -1.74
C ARG A 39 -19.09 -9.50 -1.00
N PHE A 40 -18.19 -8.82 -1.70
CA PHE A 40 -17.09 -8.09 -1.08
C PHE A 40 -17.57 -6.93 -0.21
N VAL A 41 -18.49 -6.10 -0.73
CA VAL A 41 -19.12 -5.00 0.01
C VAL A 41 -19.77 -5.52 1.29
N ALA A 42 -20.58 -6.57 1.20
CA ALA A 42 -21.25 -7.16 2.37
C ALA A 42 -20.24 -7.77 3.37
N ARG A 43 -19.19 -8.44 2.88
CA ARG A 43 -18.21 -9.13 3.73
C ARG A 43 -17.29 -8.19 4.49
N TYR A 44 -16.95 -7.05 3.91
CA TYR A 44 -15.98 -6.10 4.46
C TYR A 44 -16.63 -4.80 4.98
N GLY A 45 -17.93 -4.60 4.77
CA GLY A 45 -18.63 -3.39 5.18
C GLY A 45 -18.12 -2.16 4.44
N VAL A 46 -17.99 -2.25 3.11
CA VAL A 46 -17.53 -1.14 2.28
C VAL A 46 -18.59 -0.05 2.27
N ASN A 47 -18.25 1.16 2.70
CA ASN A 47 -19.15 2.31 2.59
C ASN A 47 -19.25 2.77 1.13
N MET A 48 -20.38 2.48 0.49
CA MET A 48 -20.65 2.91 -0.88
C MET A 48 -21.28 4.31 -0.96
N ASP A 49 -21.75 4.87 0.16
CA ASP A 49 -22.35 6.21 0.18
C ASP A 49 -21.30 7.30 -0.03
N GLU A 50 -20.03 7.01 0.24
CA GLU A 50 -18.90 7.90 -0.04
C GLU A 50 -18.31 7.71 -1.45
N ALA A 51 -18.66 6.62 -2.14
CA ALA A 51 -18.15 6.36 -3.48
C ALA A 51 -18.77 7.37 -4.47
N ALA A 52 -17.96 7.85 -5.42
CA ALA A 52 -18.45 8.71 -6.50
C ALA A 52 -19.51 7.99 -7.34
N GLU A 53 -19.35 6.67 -7.53
CA GLU A 53 -20.33 5.79 -8.15
C GLU A 53 -20.84 4.76 -7.12
N PRO A 54 -22.01 4.97 -6.50
CA PRO A 54 -22.56 4.04 -5.51
C PRO A 54 -23.16 2.77 -6.15
N ASN A 55 -23.50 2.78 -7.45
CA ASN A 55 -24.10 1.64 -8.12
C ASN A 55 -23.07 0.55 -8.44
N LEU A 56 -23.21 -0.60 -7.77
CA LEU A 56 -22.30 -1.75 -7.96
C LEU A 56 -22.27 -2.32 -9.38
N THR A 57 -23.32 -2.08 -10.18
CA THR A 57 -23.40 -2.57 -11.57
C THR A 57 -22.64 -1.70 -12.55
N ALA A 58 -22.27 -0.46 -12.17
CA ALA A 58 -21.52 0.45 -13.02
C ALA A 58 -20.02 0.08 -13.14
N TYR A 59 -19.50 -0.73 -12.21
CA TYR A 59 -18.12 -1.20 -12.27
C TYR A 59 -17.96 -2.36 -13.25
N THR A 60 -17.16 -2.13 -14.30
CA THR A 60 -16.93 -3.10 -15.37
C THR A 60 -16.08 -4.28 -14.90
N THR A 61 -15.10 -4.01 -14.03
CA THR A 61 -14.20 -5.00 -13.44
C THR A 61 -14.14 -4.86 -11.92
N PHE A 62 -13.62 -5.89 -11.23
CA PHE A 62 -13.41 -5.79 -9.78
C PHE A 62 -12.33 -4.76 -9.45
N ASN A 63 -11.32 -4.60 -10.31
CA ASN A 63 -10.28 -3.59 -10.13
C ASN A 63 -10.83 -2.15 -10.22
N ASP A 64 -11.83 -1.90 -11.08
CA ASP A 64 -12.49 -0.59 -11.16
C ASP A 64 -13.18 -0.26 -9.83
N PHE A 65 -13.86 -1.25 -9.25
CA PHE A 65 -14.47 -1.13 -7.92
C PHE A 65 -13.44 -0.96 -6.80
N PHE A 66 -12.37 -1.75 -6.82
CA PHE A 66 -11.35 -1.72 -5.76
C PHE A 66 -10.61 -0.38 -5.75
N THR A 67 -10.44 0.24 -6.92
CA THR A 67 -9.85 1.57 -7.09
C THR A 67 -10.89 2.68 -7.31
N ARG A 68 -12.15 2.47 -6.85
CA ARG A 68 -13.26 3.44 -6.97
C ARG A 68 -12.85 4.84 -6.52
N ALA A 69 -13.37 5.87 -7.18
CA ALA A 69 -13.24 7.25 -6.72
C ALA A 69 -14.20 7.51 -5.54
N LEU A 70 -13.85 8.46 -4.69
CA LEU A 70 -14.76 9.01 -3.67
C LEU A 70 -15.44 10.27 -4.21
N LYS A 71 -16.59 10.62 -3.62
CA LYS A 71 -17.30 11.87 -3.93
C LYS A 71 -16.41 13.09 -3.67
N PRO A 72 -16.50 14.15 -4.49
CA PRO A 72 -15.89 15.44 -4.17
C PRO A 72 -16.30 15.89 -2.76
N GLY A 73 -15.35 16.40 -1.97
CA GLY A 73 -15.61 16.86 -0.60
C GLY A 73 -15.75 15.76 0.45
N ALA A 74 -15.74 14.46 0.09
CA ALA A 74 -15.79 13.37 1.07
C ALA A 74 -14.57 13.32 2.02
N ARG A 75 -13.47 13.96 1.61
CA ARG A 75 -12.24 14.11 2.39
C ARG A 75 -11.76 15.57 2.31
N PRO A 76 -12.27 16.45 3.17
CA PRO A 76 -11.74 17.81 3.28
C PRO A 76 -10.25 17.79 3.62
N ILE A 77 -9.47 18.63 2.96
CA ILE A 77 -8.03 18.74 3.19
C ILE A 77 -7.78 19.65 4.39
N ALA A 78 -7.07 19.15 5.40
CA ALA A 78 -6.72 19.92 6.58
C ALA A 78 -5.56 20.89 6.29
N GLU A 79 -5.59 22.07 6.91
CA GLU A 79 -4.45 22.99 6.96
C GLU A 79 -3.41 22.47 7.94
N ALA A 80 -2.51 21.60 7.46
CA ALA A 80 -1.44 21.02 8.26
C ALA A 80 -0.18 20.82 7.38
N PRO A 81 1.04 20.86 7.96
CA PRO A 81 2.27 20.61 7.21
C PRO A 81 2.33 19.22 6.57
N LEU A 82 1.67 18.24 7.19
CA LEU A 82 1.52 16.88 6.72
C LEU A 82 0.11 16.39 7.00
N ILE A 83 -0.52 15.77 6.00
CA ILE A 83 -1.83 15.12 6.10
C ILE A 83 -1.70 13.62 5.81
N SER A 84 -2.71 12.83 6.21
CA SER A 84 -2.72 11.41 5.88
C SER A 84 -2.84 11.21 4.36
N PRO A 85 -1.96 10.43 3.73
CA PRO A 85 -2.04 10.15 2.30
C PRO A 85 -3.12 9.13 1.95
N VAL A 86 -3.69 8.43 2.92
CA VAL A 86 -4.61 7.30 2.70
C VAL A 86 -5.73 7.23 3.73
N ASP A 87 -6.81 6.55 3.34
CA ASP A 87 -7.79 5.99 4.28
C ASP A 87 -7.24 4.67 4.85
N GLY A 88 -7.25 4.52 6.17
CA GLY A 88 -6.80 3.28 6.80
C GLY A 88 -6.50 3.45 8.28
N ALA A 89 -5.63 2.60 8.80
CA ALA A 89 -5.18 2.64 10.18
C ALA A 89 -3.68 2.88 10.29
N ILE A 90 -3.26 3.65 11.29
CA ILE A 90 -1.84 3.74 11.65
C ILE A 90 -1.42 2.38 12.21
N SER A 91 -0.55 1.69 11.50
CA SER A 91 0.09 0.47 12.00
C SER A 91 1.13 0.84 13.04
N GLN A 92 2.04 1.77 12.71
CA GLN A 92 3.08 2.32 13.57
C GLN A 92 3.44 3.72 13.10
N VAL A 93 3.81 4.61 14.02
CA VAL A 93 4.35 5.94 13.73
C VAL A 93 5.38 6.27 14.80
N GLY A 94 6.44 6.98 14.44
CA GLY A 94 7.45 7.38 15.42
C GLY A 94 8.75 7.85 14.80
N ARG A 95 9.79 7.86 15.63
CA ARG A 95 11.16 8.18 15.22
C ARG A 95 11.86 6.93 14.70
N ILE A 96 12.68 7.12 13.69
CA ILE A 96 13.68 6.15 13.24
C ILE A 96 14.81 6.19 14.30
N ASP A 97 15.32 5.04 14.72
CA ASP A 97 16.44 4.94 15.66
C ASP A 97 17.73 4.61 14.89
N GLY A 98 18.53 5.64 14.63
CA GLY A 98 19.60 5.62 13.64
C GLY A 98 19.04 5.31 12.27
N HIS A 99 19.10 4.05 11.86
CA HIS A 99 18.57 3.56 10.57
C HIS A 99 17.47 2.51 10.74
N GLN A 100 17.03 2.23 11.97
CA GLN A 100 16.04 1.21 12.27
C GLN A 100 14.64 1.80 12.36
N VAL A 101 13.70 1.15 11.69
CA VAL A 101 12.28 1.46 11.68
C VAL A 101 11.53 0.37 12.42
N PHE A 102 10.67 0.78 13.36
CA PHE A 102 9.84 -0.16 14.12
C PHE A 102 8.67 -0.66 13.27
N GLN A 103 8.53 -1.98 13.16
CA GLN A 103 7.45 -2.62 12.41
C GLN A 103 6.33 -3.08 13.34
N ALA A 104 6.70 -3.83 14.38
CA ALA A 104 5.83 -4.36 15.42
C ALA A 104 6.70 -4.90 16.56
N LYS A 105 6.09 -5.33 17.68
CA LYS A 105 6.83 -5.88 18.82
C LYS A 105 7.84 -6.96 18.40
N GLY A 106 9.13 -6.67 18.61
CA GLY A 106 10.24 -7.57 18.27
C GLY A 106 10.57 -7.67 16.77
N GLN A 107 10.04 -6.77 15.93
CA GLN A 107 10.32 -6.72 14.50
C GLN A 107 10.70 -5.29 14.09
N THR A 108 11.89 -5.16 13.51
CA THR A 108 12.39 -3.92 12.89
C THR A 108 12.83 -4.20 11.46
N PHE A 109 13.02 -3.14 10.68
CA PHE A 109 13.71 -3.16 9.40
C PHE A 109 14.53 -1.89 9.24
N THR A 110 15.46 -1.88 8.29
CA THR A 110 16.31 -0.71 8.08
C THR A 110 15.76 0.21 7.00
N THR A 111 16.03 1.52 7.10
CA THR A 111 15.74 2.50 6.05
C THR A 111 16.43 2.10 4.74
N THR A 112 17.68 1.65 4.79
CA THR A 112 18.43 1.13 3.63
C THR A 112 17.71 -0.03 2.96
N ALA A 113 17.23 -1.00 3.75
CA ALA A 113 16.46 -2.10 3.19
C ALA A 113 15.15 -1.58 2.58
N LEU A 114 14.42 -0.69 3.26
CA LEU A 114 13.17 -0.11 2.75
C LEU A 114 13.36 0.61 1.41
N VAL A 115 14.41 1.41 1.24
CA VAL A 115 14.62 2.19 0.00
C VAL A 115 15.36 1.41 -1.10
N GLY A 116 15.41 0.08 -1.00
CA GLY A 116 15.94 -0.79 -2.06
C GLY A 116 17.46 -0.92 -2.07
N GLY A 117 18.11 -0.75 -0.92
CA GLY A 117 19.57 -0.86 -0.79
C GLY A 117 20.33 0.45 -0.99
N ASP A 118 19.64 1.55 -1.29
CA ASP A 118 20.29 2.86 -1.48
C ASP A 118 20.69 3.49 -0.15
N ALA A 119 21.93 3.22 0.27
CA ALA A 119 22.49 3.75 1.51
C ALA A 119 22.60 5.28 1.52
N LYS A 120 22.82 5.93 0.37
CA LYS A 120 22.93 7.40 0.27
C LYS A 120 21.58 8.09 0.48
N LEU A 121 20.52 7.50 -0.07
CA LEU A 121 19.16 7.96 0.19
C LEU A 121 18.77 7.68 1.64
N ALA A 122 19.03 6.47 2.13
CA ALA A 122 18.68 6.06 3.49
C ALA A 122 19.34 6.92 4.59
N ALA A 123 20.59 7.34 4.38
CA ALA A 123 21.33 8.19 5.32
C ALA A 123 20.62 9.53 5.60
N GLN A 124 19.83 10.03 4.67
CA GLN A 124 19.10 11.29 4.82
C GLN A 124 17.88 11.18 5.74
N PHE A 125 17.47 9.97 6.08
CA PHE A 125 16.37 9.68 7.00
C PHE A 125 16.86 9.16 8.34
N GLN A 126 18.16 9.28 8.63
CA GLN A 126 18.67 8.91 9.94
C GLN A 126 18.03 9.76 11.03
N ASP A 127 17.56 9.11 12.09
CA ASP A 127 16.85 9.72 13.22
C ASP A 127 15.61 10.55 12.85
N GLY A 128 15.10 10.36 11.62
CA GLY A 128 13.92 11.03 11.08
C GLY A 128 12.60 10.44 11.59
N LEU A 129 11.50 10.78 10.92
CA LEU A 129 10.15 10.32 11.26
C LEU A 129 9.66 9.28 10.24
N PHE A 130 8.84 8.34 10.71
CA PHE A 130 8.16 7.38 9.85
C PHE A 130 6.70 7.19 10.25
N ALA A 131 5.86 6.84 9.27
CA ALA A 131 4.50 6.36 9.48
C ALA A 131 4.22 5.16 8.57
N ASN A 132 3.87 4.02 9.17
CA ASN A 132 3.39 2.83 8.49
C ASN A 132 1.86 2.83 8.53
N LEU A 133 1.21 2.95 7.37
CA LEU A 133 -0.24 3.03 7.25
C LEU A 133 -0.77 1.75 6.58
N TYR A 134 -1.79 1.15 7.19
CA TYR A 134 -2.42 -0.07 6.69
C TYR A 134 -3.79 0.25 6.08
N LEU A 135 -3.94 -0.07 4.80
CA LEU A 135 -5.21 -0.02 4.09
C LEU A 135 -5.85 -1.41 4.16
N SER A 136 -6.99 -1.49 4.82
CA SER A 136 -7.78 -2.71 4.89
C SER A 136 -8.61 -2.88 3.62
N PRO A 137 -9.11 -4.09 3.32
CA PRO A 137 -9.86 -4.34 2.09
C PRO A 137 -11.08 -3.44 1.86
N LYS A 138 -11.68 -2.86 2.92
CA LYS A 138 -12.83 -1.96 2.80
C LYS A 138 -12.47 -0.53 2.40
N ASP A 139 -11.24 -0.12 2.67
CA ASP A 139 -10.83 1.27 2.57
C ASP A 139 -10.75 1.73 1.11
N TYR A 140 -10.54 3.03 0.93
CA TYR A 140 -10.25 3.61 -0.37
C TYR A 140 -8.79 3.36 -0.75
N HIS A 141 -8.55 2.74 -1.90
CA HIS A 141 -7.21 2.26 -2.31
C HIS A 141 -6.53 3.16 -3.35
N ARG A 142 -6.74 4.49 -3.29
CA ARG A 142 -5.84 5.44 -3.94
C ARG A 142 -5.08 6.24 -2.90
N ILE A 143 -3.81 6.46 -3.19
CA ILE A 143 -2.86 7.10 -2.29
C ILE A 143 -2.64 8.52 -2.79
N HIS A 144 -2.80 9.49 -1.91
CA HIS A 144 -2.64 10.92 -2.16
C HIS A 144 -1.32 11.44 -1.60
N MET A 145 -0.97 12.66 -1.99
CA MET A 145 0.22 13.32 -1.48
C MET A 145 -0.02 13.79 -0.03
N PRO A 146 0.88 13.50 0.92
CA PRO A 146 0.75 13.97 2.30
C PRO A 146 1.15 15.43 2.48
N ALA A 147 1.84 16.01 1.50
CA ALA A 147 2.23 17.42 1.40
C ALA A 147 2.58 17.71 -0.06
N ASP A 148 2.71 18.99 -0.41
CA ASP A 148 3.27 19.40 -1.69
C ASP A 148 4.64 18.77 -1.91
N GLY A 149 4.99 18.44 -3.15
CA GLY A 149 6.30 17.87 -3.41
C GLY A 149 6.57 17.64 -4.89
N ARG A 150 7.80 17.93 -5.31
CA ARG A 150 8.30 17.61 -6.64
C ARG A 150 8.86 16.19 -6.63
N LEU A 151 8.31 15.31 -7.47
CA LEU A 151 8.87 13.98 -7.68
C LEU A 151 10.27 14.09 -8.29
N VAL A 152 11.27 13.50 -7.64
CA VAL A 152 12.67 13.49 -8.13
C VAL A 152 13.16 12.10 -8.49
N ARG A 153 12.59 11.05 -7.89
CA ARG A 153 12.95 9.67 -8.22
C ARG A 153 11.81 8.71 -7.94
N MET A 154 11.68 7.69 -8.77
CA MET A 154 10.81 6.56 -8.55
C MET A 154 11.61 5.28 -8.76
N VAL A 155 11.54 4.34 -7.81
CA VAL A 155 12.26 3.06 -7.87
C VAL A 155 11.28 1.93 -7.61
N HIS A 156 11.16 1.01 -8.57
CA HIS A 156 10.52 -0.28 -8.34
C HIS A 156 11.54 -1.23 -7.70
N VAL A 157 11.18 -1.79 -6.55
CA VAL A 157 12.01 -2.76 -5.82
C VAL A 157 11.28 -4.11 -5.85
N PRO A 158 11.78 -5.08 -6.64
CA PRO A 158 11.24 -6.43 -6.67
C PRO A 158 11.29 -7.08 -5.29
N GLY A 159 10.30 -7.89 -4.96
CA GLY A 159 10.24 -8.57 -3.68
C GLY A 159 9.22 -9.69 -3.61
N ALA A 160 9.01 -10.17 -2.38
CA ALA A 160 7.94 -11.09 -2.04
C ALA A 160 6.57 -10.39 -2.06
N LEU A 161 5.50 -11.15 -1.86
CA LEU A 161 4.14 -10.62 -1.77
C LEU A 161 3.44 -11.22 -0.56
N PHE A 162 4.04 -11.09 0.62
CA PHE A 162 3.41 -11.48 1.88
C PHE A 162 2.19 -10.60 2.15
N SER A 163 1.19 -11.13 2.85
CA SER A 163 0.08 -10.30 3.33
C SER A 163 0.58 -9.26 4.34
N VAL A 164 -0.02 -8.08 4.36
CA VAL A 164 0.38 -6.98 5.26
C VAL A 164 -0.60 -6.75 6.42
N ASN A 165 -1.45 -7.74 6.70
CA ASN A 165 -2.35 -7.68 7.86
C ASN A 165 -1.56 -7.65 9.20
N PRO A 166 -2.17 -7.18 10.30
CA PRO A 166 -1.48 -7.07 11.59
C PRO A 166 -0.83 -8.34 12.12
N THR A 167 -1.39 -9.52 11.82
CA THR A 167 -0.80 -10.81 12.24
C THR A 167 0.50 -11.08 11.50
N THR A 168 0.54 -10.82 10.19
CA THR A 168 1.75 -11.00 9.39
C THR A 168 2.81 -9.95 9.73
N ALA A 169 2.41 -8.69 9.97
CA ALA A 169 3.32 -7.63 10.43
C ALA A 169 4.03 -7.96 11.76
N ARG A 170 3.37 -8.69 12.67
CA ARG A 170 3.99 -9.18 13.92
C ARG A 170 4.85 -10.44 13.76
N GLY A 171 4.64 -11.21 12.69
CA GLY A 171 5.21 -12.55 12.54
C GLY A 171 6.32 -12.65 11.49
N VAL A 172 6.36 -11.76 10.50
CA VAL A 172 7.31 -11.78 9.39
C VAL A 172 8.37 -10.69 9.59
N PRO A 173 9.65 -11.06 9.78
CA PRO A 173 10.73 -10.09 9.90
C PRO A 173 10.92 -9.28 8.63
N GLY A 174 11.11 -7.98 8.79
CA GLY A 174 11.31 -7.01 7.71
C GLY A 174 10.26 -7.07 6.61
N LEU A 175 9.00 -7.31 6.96
CA LEU A 175 7.89 -7.54 6.03
C LEU A 175 7.85 -6.48 4.93
N PHE A 176 7.89 -5.20 5.30
CA PHE A 176 7.76 -4.09 4.35
C PHE A 176 8.99 -3.94 3.45
N ALA A 177 10.20 -4.24 3.96
CA ALA A 177 11.44 -4.21 3.19
C ALA A 177 11.65 -5.46 2.31
N ARG A 178 10.90 -6.54 2.56
CA ARG A 178 10.94 -7.78 1.77
C ARG A 178 9.87 -7.83 0.68
N ASN A 179 8.74 -7.17 0.89
CA ASN A 179 7.69 -7.14 -0.10
C ASN A 179 8.08 -6.27 -1.31
N GLU A 180 7.56 -6.64 -2.46
CA GLU A 180 7.60 -5.83 -3.67
C GLU A 180 6.97 -4.46 -3.40
N ARG A 181 7.65 -3.40 -3.83
CA ARG A 181 7.27 -2.03 -3.50
C ARG A 181 7.75 -1.02 -4.51
N VAL A 182 7.17 0.16 -4.46
CA VAL A 182 7.58 1.33 -5.24
C VAL A 182 7.96 2.45 -4.28
N VAL A 183 9.20 2.91 -4.37
CA VAL A 183 9.73 4.01 -3.58
C VAL A 183 9.65 5.28 -4.42
N CYS A 184 8.86 6.25 -3.98
CA CYS A 184 8.74 7.57 -4.61
C CYS A 184 9.44 8.60 -3.73
N VAL A 185 10.42 9.32 -4.28
CA VAL A 185 11.22 10.32 -3.58
C VAL A 185 10.75 11.70 -4.03
N PHE A 186 10.44 12.56 -3.07
CA PHE A 186 9.94 13.91 -3.31
C PHE A 186 10.80 14.94 -2.60
N GLU A 187 10.90 16.12 -3.20
CA GLU A 187 11.46 17.32 -2.59
C GLU A 187 10.35 18.31 -2.29
N ASN A 188 10.34 18.85 -1.08
CA ASN A 188 9.47 19.93 -0.64
C ASN A 188 10.34 21.04 -0.05
N ASP A 189 9.98 22.29 -0.33
CA ASP A 189 10.79 23.45 0.05
C ASP A 189 10.80 23.70 1.57
N THR A 190 9.79 23.23 2.30
CA THR A 190 9.63 23.41 3.75
C THR A 190 10.03 22.17 4.56
N LEU A 191 9.56 20.99 4.14
CA LEU A 191 9.81 19.70 4.82
C LEU A 191 11.15 19.07 4.43
N GLY A 192 11.78 19.58 3.37
CA GLY A 192 12.91 18.90 2.74
C GLY A 192 12.47 17.66 1.98
N ARG A 193 13.34 16.65 1.94
CA ARG A 193 13.09 15.42 1.19
C ARG A 193 12.23 14.45 1.99
N PHE A 194 11.20 13.88 1.37
CA PHE A 194 10.42 12.79 1.93
C PHE A 194 10.26 11.63 0.94
N VAL A 195 9.91 10.46 1.47
CA VAL A 195 9.65 9.26 0.67
C VAL A 195 8.26 8.73 0.93
N LEU A 196 7.54 8.39 -0.15
CA LEU A 196 6.29 7.66 -0.10
C LEU A 196 6.53 6.26 -0.69
N VAL A 197 6.35 5.23 0.14
CA VAL A 197 6.64 3.84 -0.24
C VAL A 197 5.34 3.05 -0.34
N LEU A 198 4.99 2.66 -1.56
CA LEU A 198 3.83 1.81 -1.82
C LEU A 198 4.28 0.35 -1.69
N VAL A 199 3.74 -0.38 -0.73
CA VAL A 199 4.12 -1.79 -0.47
C VAL A 199 3.02 -2.71 -0.97
N GLY A 200 3.35 -3.54 -1.97
CA GLY A 200 2.45 -4.56 -2.47
C GLY A 200 2.22 -5.68 -1.45
N ALA A 201 1.09 -6.36 -1.57
CA ALA A 201 0.74 -7.51 -0.74
C ALA A 201 0.19 -8.66 -1.60
N THR A 202 -0.03 -9.82 -0.98
CA THR A 202 -0.74 -10.92 -1.66
C THR A 202 -2.08 -10.41 -2.21
N ILE A 203 -2.42 -10.73 -3.46
CA ILE A 203 -3.64 -10.30 -4.17
C ILE A 203 -3.64 -8.81 -4.55
N VAL A 204 -3.10 -7.92 -3.71
CA VAL A 204 -2.97 -6.48 -3.96
C VAL A 204 -1.51 -6.14 -4.29
N GLY A 205 -0.98 -6.74 -5.36
CA GLY A 205 0.43 -6.58 -5.76
C GLY A 205 0.65 -5.58 -6.90
N SER A 206 -0.41 -5.14 -7.57
CA SER A 206 -0.33 -4.14 -8.63
C SER A 206 -0.27 -2.74 -8.03
N MET A 207 0.70 -1.94 -8.47
CA MET A 207 0.84 -0.54 -8.10
C MET A 207 0.82 0.32 -9.36
N THR A 208 0.17 1.47 -9.31
CA THR A 208 0.01 2.40 -10.43
C THR A 208 0.19 3.80 -9.88
N THR A 209 1.01 4.62 -10.55
CA THR A 209 1.15 6.03 -10.20
C THR A 209 0.55 6.90 -11.31
N VAL A 210 0.13 8.11 -10.97
CA VAL A 210 -0.53 9.01 -11.95
C VAL A 210 0.42 9.48 -13.06
N TRP A 211 1.74 9.43 -12.84
CA TRP A 211 2.75 9.87 -13.80
C TRP A 211 3.36 8.72 -14.63
N HIS A 212 3.47 7.51 -14.08
CA HIS A 212 4.06 6.35 -14.78
C HIS A 212 3.01 5.38 -15.32
N GLY A 213 1.82 5.35 -14.72
CA GLY A 213 0.86 4.27 -14.94
C GLY A 213 1.27 2.98 -14.21
N PRO A 214 0.83 1.81 -14.70
CA PRO A 214 1.09 0.52 -14.05
C PRO A 214 2.59 0.22 -13.91
N VAL A 215 3.01 -0.15 -12.70
CA VAL A 215 4.37 -0.60 -12.42
C VAL A 215 4.44 -2.10 -12.60
N ASN A 216 4.95 -2.51 -13.75
CA ASN A 216 5.07 -3.93 -14.08
C ASN A 216 6.36 -4.50 -13.49
N ARG A 217 6.24 -5.68 -12.87
CA ARG A 217 7.39 -6.49 -12.54
C ARG A 217 8.14 -6.82 -13.82
N LYS A 218 9.37 -6.28 -13.97
CA LYS A 218 10.29 -6.79 -14.99
C LYS A 218 10.55 -8.25 -14.62
N GLY A 219 10.14 -9.15 -15.52
CA GLY A 219 10.19 -10.60 -15.35
C GLY A 219 11.60 -11.09 -15.08
#